data_AF-A0A838EHX7-F1
#
_entry.id   AF-A0A838EHX7-F1
#
_cell.length_a   1.000
_cell.length_b   1.000
_cell.length_c   1.000
_cell.angle_alpha   90.00
_cell.angle_beta   90.00
_cell.angle_gamma   90.00
#
_symmetry.space_group_name_H-M   'P 1'
#
loop_
_entity.id
_entity.type
_entity.pdbx_description
1 polymer ?
#
loop_
_entity_poly.entity_id
_entity_poly.type
_entity_poly.pdbx_seq_one_letter_code
_entity_poly.pdbx_strand_id
1 'polypeptide(L)' 'MTKAYRWRIAAVVALGLFMAILDNTIVSVTLPQMQKAFHTDFETITWVASAYFLAQAAVIPIVGYLSDRIGSK' A
#
# COMPACT_ATOMS: atom_id res chain seq x y z
N MET A 1 -17.88 -24.64 -10.07
CA MET A 1 -16.52 -24.07 -9.99
C MET A 1 -15.56 -25.13 -9.48
N THR A 2 -14.66 -25.65 -10.33
CA THR A 2 -13.71 -26.70 -9.95
C THR A 2 -12.79 -26.21 -8.83
N LYS A 3 -12.45 -27.09 -7.87
CA LYS A 3 -11.64 -26.78 -6.68
C LYS A 3 -10.38 -25.98 -7.04
N ALA A 4 -9.73 -26.33 -8.16
CA ALA A 4 -8.54 -25.66 -8.70
C ALA A 4 -8.74 -24.17 -9.05
N TYR A 5 -9.91 -23.75 -9.53
CA TYR A 5 -10.19 -22.34 -9.87
C TYR A 5 -10.25 -21.46 -8.62
N ARG A 6 -10.85 -21.97 -7.53
CA ARG A 6 -10.93 -21.28 -6.24
C ARG A 6 -9.55 -21.05 -5.62
N TRP A 7 -8.65 -22.05 -5.73
CA TRP A 7 -7.26 -21.93 -5.27
C TRP A 7 -6.44 -20.93 -6.08
N ARG A 8 -6.69 -20.81 -7.40
CA ARG A 8 -6.03 -19.80 -8.23
C ARG A 8 -6.45 -18.38 -7.85
N ILE A 9 -7.74 -18.14 -7.60
CA ILE A 9 -8.22 -16.83 -7.11
C ILE A 9 -7.60 -16.52 -5.74
N ALA A 10 -7.59 -17.49 -4.82
CA ALA A 10 -6.99 -17.31 -3.50
C ALA A 10 -5.50 -16.93 -3.59
N ALA A 11 -4.74 -17.55 -4.51
CA ALA A 11 -3.34 -17.21 -4.74
C ALA A 11 -3.17 -15.77 -5.27
N VAL A 12 -4.01 -15.34 -6.20
CA VAL A 12 -3.97 -13.95 -6.74
C VAL A 12 -4.31 -12.94 -5.66
N VAL A 13 -5.34 -13.18 -4.85
CA VAL A 13 -5.71 -12.32 -3.73
C VAL A 13 -4.59 -12.29 -2.68
N ALA A 14 -3.99 -13.44 -2.36
CA ALA A 14 -2.87 -13.51 -1.42
C ALA A 14 -1.64 -12.73 -1.91
N LEU A 15 -1.32 -12.82 -3.20
CA LEU A 15 -0.24 -12.03 -3.82
C LEU A 15 -0.54 -10.52 -3.79
N GLY A 16 -1.79 -10.14 -4.05
CA GLY A 16 -2.22 -8.74 -3.95
C GLY A 16 -2.06 -8.20 -2.52
N LEU A 17 -2.48 -8.98 -1.52
CA LEU A 17 -2.31 -8.63 -0.11
C LEU A 17 -0.83 -8.56 0.28
N PHE A 18 -0.02 -9.49 -0.21
CA PHE A 18 1.43 -9.49 0.01
C PHE A 18 2.08 -8.22 -0.54
N MET A 19 1.74 -7.80 -1.77
CA MET A 19 2.27 -6.55 -2.34
C MET A 19 1.83 -5.32 -1.57
N ALA A 20 0.60 -5.29 -1.05
CA ALA A 20 0.13 -4.18 -0.22
C ALA A 20 0.96 -4.04 1.07
N ILE A 21 1.37 -5.15 1.68
CA ILE A 21 2.24 -5.14 2.87
C ILE A 21 3.67 -4.70 2.50
N LEU A 22 4.18 -5.17 1.36
CA LEU A 22 5.50 -4.75 0.88
C LEU A 22 5.59 -3.26 0.63
N ASP A 23 4.55 -2.65 0.03
CA ASP A 23 4.49 -1.20 -0.20
C ASP A 23 4.68 -0.40 1.09
N ASN A 24 3.94 -0.76 2.14
CA ASN A 24 4.07 -0.13 3.45
C ASN A 24 5.46 -0.35 4.10
N THR A 25 6.04 -1.52 3.87
CA THR A 25 7.37 -1.87 4.40
C THR A 25 8.46 -1.03 3.71
N ILE A 26 8.38 -0.84 2.40
CA ILE A 26 9.32 0.00 1.64
C ILE A 26 9.31 1.43 2.16
N VAL A 27 8.12 2.01 2.40
CA VAL A 27 8.02 3.35 2.99
C VAL A 27 8.71 3.40 4.36
N SER A 28 8.41 2.45 5.24
CA SER A 28 9.04 2.40 6.57
C SER A 28 10.57 2.26 6.52
N VAL A 29 11.11 1.46 5.59
CA VAL A 29 12.56 1.26 5.40
C VAL A 29 13.24 2.47 4.77
N THR A 30 12.53 3.23 3.93
CA THR A 30 13.09 4.39 3.24
C THR A 30 13.14 5.65 4.10
N LEU A 31 12.31 5.79 5.13
CA LEU A 31 12.31 6.96 6.01
C LEU A 31 13.70 7.27 6.63
N PRO A 32 14.42 6.31 7.25
CA PRO A 32 15.78 6.55 7.73
C PRO A 32 16.80 6.81 6.61
N GLN A 33 16.57 6.26 5.41
CA GLN A 33 17.44 6.48 4.25
C GLN A 33 17.26 7.90 3.70
N MET A 34 16.02 8.41 3.66
CA MET A 34 15.70 9.79 3.32
C MET A 34 16.34 10.76 4.32
N GLN A 35 16.38 10.41 5.61
CA GLN A 35 17.09 11.20 6.62
C GLN A 35 18.55 11.42 6.27
N LYS A 36 19.23 10.32 5.95
CA LYS A 36 20.66 10.34 5.62
C LYS A 36 20.91 11.04 4.30
N ALA A 37 20.04 10.86 3.31
CA ALA A 37 20.17 11.47 1.99
C ALA A 37 19.97 13.00 2.05
N PHE A 38 18.93 13.46 2.75
CA PHE A 38 18.55 14.88 2.79
C PHE A 38 19.13 15.66 3.98
N HIS A 39 19.93 15.02 4.85
CA HIS A 39 20.52 15.64 6.03
C HIS A 39 19.50 16.42 6.88
N THR A 40 18.29 15.89 6.96
CA THR A 40 17.13 16.57 7.55
C THR A 40 16.80 15.99 8.92
N ASP A 41 16.12 16.79 9.75
CA ASP A 41 15.77 16.41 11.12
C ASP A 41 14.69 15.32 11.18
N PHE A 42 14.69 14.57 12.30
CA PHE A 42 13.77 13.46 12.53
C PHE A 42 12.28 13.90 12.51
N GLU A 43 12.01 15.14 12.93
CA GLU A 43 10.67 15.72 12.92
C GLU A 43 10.09 15.80 11.50
N THR A 44 10.87 16.28 10.53
CA THR A 44 10.41 16.42 9.14
C THR A 44 10.07 15.07 8.52
N ILE A 45 10.82 14.02 8.85
CA ILE A 45 10.61 12.67 8.32
C ILE A 45 9.42 11.99 8.94
N THR A 46 9.16 12.27 10.23
CA THR A 46 7.94 11.83 10.90
C THR A 46 6.71 12.40 10.20
N TRP A 47 6.75 13.67 9.77
CA TRP A 47 5.69 14.28 8.97
C TRP A 47 5.49 13.61 7.60
N VAL A 48 6.55 13.14 6.95
CA VAL A 48 6.44 12.37 5.68
C VAL A 48 5.65 11.08 5.89
N ALA A 49 5.90 10.36 6.98
CA ALA A 49 5.14 9.15 7.31
C ALA A 49 3.65 9.48 7.57
N SER A 50 3.36 10.55 8.30
CA SER A 50 1.99 11.01 8.53
C SER A 50 1.28 11.41 7.23
N ALA A 51 1.99 12.09 6.31
CA ALA A 51 1.46 12.47 5.01
C ALA A 51 1.16 11.24 4.14
N TYR A 52 2.02 10.21 4.17
CA TYR A 52 1.79 8.94 3.50
C TYR A 52 0.50 8.27 3.99
N PHE A 53 0.28 8.17 5.31
CA PHE A 53 -0.96 7.59 5.84
C PHE A 53 -2.20 8.40 5.48
N LEU A 54 -2.10 9.74 5.47
CA LEU A 54 -3.20 10.60 5.08
C LEU A 54 -3.55 10.41 3.59
N ALA A 55 -2.55 10.35 2.73
CA ALA A 55 -2.73 10.07 1.31
C ALA A 55 -3.34 8.67 1.11
N GLN A 56 -2.85 7.66 1.81
CA GLN A 56 -3.40 6.30 1.77
C GLN A 56 -4.87 6.28 2.20
N ALA A 57 -5.22 6.95 3.30
CA ALA A 57 -6.59 7.07 3.78
C ALA A 57 -7.51 7.78 2.77
N ALA A 58 -7.00 8.78 2.03
CA ALA A 58 -7.75 9.45 0.98
C ALA A 58 -7.92 8.58 -0.28
N VAL A 59 -6.95 7.74 -0.60
CA VAL A 59 -6.96 6.88 -1.80
C VAL A 59 -7.86 5.65 -1.62
N ILE A 60 -7.95 5.07 -0.42
CA ILE A 60 -8.81 3.90 -0.14
C ILE A 60 -10.27 4.09 -0.65
N PRO A 61 -11.00 5.17 -0.30
CA PRO A 61 -12.36 5.36 -0.79
C PRO A 61 -12.42 5.64 -2.29
N ILE A 62 -11.40 6.29 -2.86
CA ILE A 62 -11.30 6.53 -4.32
C ILE A 62 -11.19 5.20 -5.05
N VAL A 63 -10.32 4.31 -4.59
CA VAL A 63 -10.13 2.97 -5.18
C VAL A 63 -11.38 2.11 -4.97
N GLY A 64 -12.04 2.19 -3.81
CA GLY A 64 -13.32 1.52 -3.56
C GLY A 64 -14.41 1.99 -4.53
N TYR A 65 -14.60 3.30 -4.66
CA TYR A 65 -15.55 3.88 -5.61
C TYR A 65 -15.21 3.50 -7.06
N LEU A 66 -13.93 3.51 -7.41
CA LEU A 66 -13.48 3.15 -8.74
C LEU A 66 -13.73 1.65 -9.00
N SER A 67 -13.38 0.77 -8.06
CA SER A 67 -13.66 -0.68 -8.13
C SER A 67 -15.15 -0.97 -8.35
N ASP A 68 -16.03 -0.24 -7.67
CA ASP A 68 -17.48 -0.37 -7.85
C ASP A 68 -17.94 0.06 -9.25
N ARG A 69 -17.27 1.04 -9.88
CA ARG A 69 -17.60 1.54 -11.22
C ARG A 69 -17.01 0.72 -12.38
N ILE A 70 -15.76 0.30 -12.30
CA ILE A 70 -15.10 -0.46 -13.38
C ILE A 70 -15.33 -1.98 -13.27
N GLY A 71 -15.90 -2.44 -12.15
CA GLY A 71 -16.32 -3.81 -11.93
C GLY A 71 -15.30 -4.60 -11.11
N SER A 72 -15.73 -5.09 -9.95
CA SER A 72 -15.02 -6.08 -9.14
C SER A 72 -15.14 -7.45 -9.83
N LYS A 73 -14.23 -7.74 -10.75
CA LYS A 73 -14.16 -9.02 -11.48
C LYS A 73 -12.87 -9.77 -11.16
#